data_AF-A0A7X4HWL6-F1
#
_entry.id   AF-A0A7X4HWL6-F1
#
_cell.length_a   1.000
_cell.length_b   1.000
_cell.length_c   1.000
_cell.angle_alpha   90.00
_cell.angle_beta   90.00
_cell.angle_gamma   90.00
#
_symmetry.space_group_name_H-M   'P 1'
#
loop_
_entity.id
_entity.type
_entity.pdbx_description
1 polymer ?
#
loop_
_entity_poly.entity_id
_entity_poly.type
_entity_poly.pdbx_seq_one_letter_code
_entity_poly.pdbx_strand_id
1 'polypeptide(L)'
;MLPALRQTGGDVVSAMQVGGARSMGNAGRRLRETLVVVEVALAIVLLVGGALFARSFLTILRVDAGFDAANVLVADIHVPEGSHRTRGEELAVAALERLREAPRVVAAGAGNMTPHGSRLYSSGFRLPGMTRDGEPLVATALHSVITPGFVEALNVRLVAGRFLTEDTTSPSIAMLVNERAAAIAPAEVLVSE
;
A
#
# COMPACT_ATOMS: atom_id res chain seq x y z
N MET A 1 -36.83 -89.60 -31.35
CA MET A 1 -37.99 -88.77 -30.97
C MET A 1 -37.51 -87.32 -30.83
N LEU A 2 -38.18 -86.40 -31.52
CA LEU A 2 -37.99 -84.94 -31.52
C LEU A 2 -37.96 -84.37 -30.08
N PRO A 3 -37.19 -83.30 -29.78
CA PRO A 3 -37.53 -81.92 -30.19
C PRO A 3 -36.29 -81.09 -30.63
N ALA A 4 -36.21 -80.54 -31.84
CA ALA A 4 -36.77 -79.25 -32.23
C ALA A 4 -37.59 -78.51 -31.16
N LEU A 5 -37.06 -77.42 -30.61
CA LEU A 5 -37.71 -76.10 -30.51
C LEU A 5 -36.88 -75.12 -29.66
N ARG A 6 -36.61 -73.96 -30.26
CA ARG A 6 -36.35 -72.66 -29.61
C ARG A 6 -35.01 -72.47 -28.91
N GLN A 7 -34.05 -71.87 -29.63
CA GLN A 7 -33.13 -70.92 -29.01
C GLN A 7 -32.61 -69.86 -30.00
N THR A 8 -33.51 -69.29 -30.80
CA THR A 8 -33.27 -68.04 -31.50
C THR A 8 -33.92 -66.92 -30.70
N GLY A 9 -33.13 -66.22 -29.87
CA GLY A 9 -33.63 -65.03 -29.15
C GLY A 9 -32.74 -64.49 -28.02
N GLY A 10 -31.83 -65.29 -27.47
CA GLY A 10 -31.01 -64.86 -26.31
C GLY A 10 -29.69 -64.16 -26.65
N ASP A 11 -29.12 -64.43 -27.83
CA ASP A 11 -27.72 -64.07 -28.08
C ASP A 11 -27.53 -62.66 -28.68
N VAL A 12 -28.56 -62.13 -29.35
CA VAL A 12 -28.48 -60.80 -29.99
C VAL A 12 -28.64 -59.68 -28.95
N VAL A 13 -29.49 -59.86 -27.94
CA VAL A 13 -29.68 -58.89 -26.85
C VAL A 13 -28.45 -58.85 -25.92
N SER A 14 -27.83 -60.01 -25.69
CA SER A 14 -26.59 -60.16 -24.90
C SER A 14 -25.38 -59.53 -25.62
N ALA A 15 -25.25 -59.74 -26.93
CA ALA A 15 -24.18 -59.14 -27.74
C ALA A 15 -24.32 -57.61 -27.87
N MET A 16 -25.53 -57.05 -27.88
CA MET A 16 -25.75 -55.60 -27.91
C MET A 16 -25.47 -54.90 -26.58
N GLN A 17 -25.68 -55.56 -25.43
CA GLN A 17 -25.32 -54.98 -24.12
C GLN A 17 -23.80 -54.89 -23.91
N VAL A 18 -23.04 -55.83 -24.46
CA VAL A 18 -21.56 -55.83 -24.36
C VAL A 18 -20.91 -54.82 -25.32
N GLY A 19 -21.54 -54.52 -26.45
CA GLY A 19 -21.05 -53.54 -27.45
C GLY A 19 -21.40 -52.08 -27.15
N GLY A 20 -22.61 -51.81 -26.61
CA GLY A 20 -23.09 -50.43 -26.38
C GLY A 20 -22.46 -49.73 -25.17
N ALA A 21 -22.14 -50.46 -24.11
CA ALA A 21 -21.59 -49.87 -22.88
C ALA A 21 -20.10 -49.50 -22.97
N ARG A 22 -19.31 -50.17 -23.82
CA ARG A 22 -17.86 -49.98 -23.90
C ARG A 22 -17.43 -48.73 -24.67
N SER A 23 -18.24 -48.28 -25.64
CA SER A 23 -17.94 -47.09 -26.46
C SER A 23 -18.31 -45.79 -25.74
N MET A 24 -19.46 -45.75 -25.05
CA MET A 24 -19.90 -44.56 -24.28
C MET A 24 -19.18 -44.38 -22.93
N GLY A 25 -18.70 -45.45 -22.30
CA GLY A 25 -17.97 -45.37 -21.03
C GLY A 25 -16.56 -44.77 -21.15
N ASN A 26 -15.84 -45.05 -22.25
CA ASN A 26 -14.46 -44.59 -22.42
C ASN A 26 -14.36 -43.11 -22.78
N ALA A 27 -15.28 -42.60 -23.61
CA ALA A 27 -15.33 -41.17 -23.96
C ALA A 27 -15.76 -40.30 -22.75
N GLY A 28 -16.79 -40.74 -22.01
CA GLY A 28 -17.23 -40.05 -20.79
C GLY A 28 -16.17 -40.08 -19.67
N ARG A 29 -15.44 -41.19 -19.53
CA ARG A 29 -14.35 -41.31 -18.57
C ARG A 29 -13.17 -40.40 -18.91
N ARG A 30 -12.75 -40.34 -20.19
CA ARG A 30 -11.69 -39.42 -20.63
C ARG A 30 -12.05 -37.95 -20.44
N LEU A 31 -13.30 -37.57 -20.70
CA LEU A 31 -13.79 -36.21 -20.46
C LEU A 31 -13.79 -35.86 -18.97
N ARG A 32 -14.15 -36.81 -18.11
CA ARG A 32 -14.12 -36.62 -16.65
C ARG A 32 -12.69 -36.53 -16.12
N GLU A 33 -11.78 -37.36 -16.64
CA GLU A 33 -10.36 -37.33 -16.30
C GLU A 33 -9.71 -35.99 -16.72
N THR A 34 -10.00 -35.46 -17.92
CA THR A 34 -9.48 -34.15 -18.34
C THR A 34 -10.03 -33.00 -17.52
N LEU A 35 -11.33 -33.02 -17.18
CA LEU A 35 -11.93 -32.00 -16.31
C LEU A 35 -11.26 -31.95 -14.94
N VAL A 36 -10.98 -33.10 -14.32
CA VAL A 36 -10.27 -33.18 -13.03
C VAL A 36 -8.85 -32.63 -13.14
N VAL A 37 -8.13 -32.96 -14.22
CA VAL A 37 -6.77 -32.42 -14.43
C VAL A 37 -6.80 -30.90 -14.59
N VAL A 38 -7.75 -30.37 -15.36
CA VAL A 38 -7.91 -28.92 -15.53
C VAL A 38 -8.28 -28.25 -14.21
N GLU A 39 -9.19 -28.83 -13.43
CA GLU A 39 -9.58 -28.32 -12.11
C GLU A 39 -8.40 -28.24 -11.15
N VAL A 40 -7.62 -29.32 -11.05
CA VAL A 40 -6.43 -29.36 -10.18
C VAL A 40 -5.37 -28.37 -10.67
N ALA A 41 -5.15 -28.27 -11.98
CA ALA A 41 -4.23 -27.28 -12.54
C ALA A 41 -4.67 -25.85 -12.20
N LEU A 42 -5.97 -25.54 -12.33
CA LEU A 42 -6.54 -24.24 -11.97
C LEU A 42 -6.40 -23.95 -10.47
N ALA A 43 -6.64 -24.96 -9.63
CA ALA A 43 -6.49 -24.83 -8.18
C ALA A 43 -5.04 -24.52 -7.80
N ILE A 44 -4.05 -25.18 -8.43
CA ILE A 44 -2.63 -24.91 -8.19
C ILE A 44 -2.26 -23.49 -8.65
N VAL A 45 -2.73 -23.06 -9.83
CA VAL A 45 -2.48 -21.70 -10.34
C VAL A 45 -3.06 -20.65 -9.39
N LEU A 46 -4.30 -20.85 -8.91
CA LEU A 46 -4.93 -19.95 -7.94
C LEU A 46 -4.22 -19.95 -6.59
N LEU A 47 -3.79 -21.12 -6.10
CA LEU A 47 -3.06 -21.25 -4.84
C LEU A 47 -1.71 -20.51 -4.91
N VAL A 48 -0.94 -20.74 -5.99
CA VAL A 48 0.36 -20.10 -6.21
C VAL A 48 0.18 -18.58 -6.39
N GLY A 49 -0.77 -18.17 -7.23
CA GLY A 49 -1.09 -16.76 -7.44
C GLY A 49 -1.52 -16.04 -6.16
N GLY A 50 -2.38 -16.67 -5.36
CA GLY A 50 -2.82 -16.15 -4.06
C GLY A 50 -1.68 -16.07 -3.05
N ALA A 51 -0.81 -17.08 -2.98
CA ALA A 51 0.35 -17.08 -2.10
C ALA A 51 1.37 -15.99 -2.47
N LEU A 52 1.63 -15.78 -3.77
CA LEU A 52 2.47 -14.70 -4.28
C LEU A 52 1.87 -13.33 -4.00
N PHE A 53 0.55 -13.18 -4.19
CA PHE A 53 -0.16 -11.95 -3.87
C PHE A 53 -0.04 -11.63 -2.37
N ALA A 54 -0.31 -12.62 -1.51
CA ALA A 54 -0.17 -12.46 -0.05
C ALA A 54 1.27 -12.11 0.35
N ARG A 55 2.27 -12.77 -0.24
CA ARG A 55 3.68 -12.47 0.00
C ARG A 55 4.04 -11.04 -0.44
N SER A 56 3.58 -10.62 -1.61
CA SER A 56 3.81 -9.28 -2.13
C SER A 56 3.18 -8.22 -1.22
N PHE A 57 1.92 -8.44 -0.83
CA PHE A 57 1.20 -7.57 0.09
C PHE A 57 1.90 -7.45 1.46
N LEU A 58 2.34 -8.57 2.03
CA LEU A 58 3.14 -8.57 3.26
C LEU A 58 4.50 -7.89 3.10
N THR A 59 5.09 -7.93 1.91
CA THR A 59 6.34 -7.23 1.61
C THR A 59 6.11 -5.72 1.59
N ILE A 60 5.02 -5.25 0.96
CA ILE A 60 4.64 -3.84 0.94
C ILE A 60 4.42 -3.30 2.36
N LEU A 61 3.77 -4.08 3.23
CA LEU A 61 3.57 -3.70 4.64
C LEU A 61 4.87 -3.64 5.45
N ARG A 62 5.95 -4.23 4.96
CA ARG A 62 7.28 -4.25 5.60
C ARG A 62 8.29 -3.33 4.90
N VAL A 63 7.87 -2.60 3.86
CA VAL A 63 8.73 -1.60 3.24
C VAL A 63 9.07 -0.57 4.31
N ASP A 64 10.37 -0.38 4.50
CA ASP A 64 10.93 0.61 5.41
C ASP A 64 10.33 1.98 5.04
N ALA A 65 9.53 2.54 5.93
CA ALA A 65 8.85 3.80 5.71
C ALA A 65 9.84 4.98 5.75
N GLY A 66 11.12 4.72 6.02
CA GLY A 66 12.17 5.73 6.15
C GLY A 66 12.18 6.41 7.53
N PHE A 67 11.40 5.88 8.48
CA PHE A 67 11.34 6.31 9.87
C PHE A 67 11.17 5.09 10.79
N ASP A 68 11.71 5.17 12.01
CA ASP A 68 11.63 4.10 13.00
C ASP A 68 10.50 4.39 14.01
N ALA A 69 9.43 3.60 13.96
CA ALA A 69 8.28 3.74 14.85
C ALA A 69 8.41 2.95 16.17
N ALA A 70 9.47 2.17 16.37
CA ALA A 70 9.55 1.20 17.49
C ALA A 70 9.51 1.86 18.88
N ASN A 71 9.95 3.11 19.00
CA ASN A 71 9.99 3.86 20.24
C ASN A 71 9.29 5.23 20.14
N VAL A 72 8.32 5.37 19.22
CA VAL A 72 7.59 6.62 19.00
C VAL A 72 6.21 6.54 19.62
N LEU A 73 5.91 7.47 20.53
CA LEU A 73 4.55 7.68 21.02
C LEU A 73 3.87 8.78 20.21
N VAL A 74 2.72 8.46 19.61
CA VAL A 74 1.89 9.41 18.87
C VAL A 74 0.69 9.81 19.72
N ALA A 75 0.42 11.10 19.82
CA ALA A 75 -0.74 11.64 20.52
C ALA A 75 -1.43 12.70 19.64
N ASP A 76 -2.75 12.62 19.54
CA ASP A 76 -3.55 13.58 18.78
C ASP A 76 -4.19 14.61 19.72
N ILE A 77 -3.97 15.89 19.42
CA ILE A 77 -4.63 17.00 20.12
C ILE A 77 -5.92 17.33 19.35
N HIS A 78 -7.06 16.92 19.91
CA HIS A 78 -8.36 17.29 19.38
C HIS A 78 -8.80 18.66 19.91
N VAL A 79 -8.96 19.60 19.00
CA VAL A 79 -9.44 20.95 19.25
C VAL A 79 -10.89 21.02 18.74
N PRO A 80 -11.90 21.27 19.60
CA PRO A 80 -13.31 21.26 19.20
C PRO A 80 -13.60 22.22 18.04
N GLU A 81 -14.48 21.82 17.12
CA GLU A 81 -14.91 22.68 16.02
C GLU A 81 -15.51 23.99 16.57
N GLY A 82 -15.02 25.13 16.06
CA GLY A 82 -15.40 26.47 16.52
C GLY A 82 -14.45 27.11 17.54
N SER A 83 -13.44 26.38 18.03
CA SER A 83 -12.36 26.98 18.82
C SER A 83 -11.22 27.50 17.94
N HIS A 84 -10.56 28.58 18.37
CA HIS A 84 -9.48 29.22 17.60
C HIS A 84 -8.31 28.25 17.40
N ARG A 85 -7.93 28.04 16.13
CA ARG A 85 -6.80 27.18 15.71
C ARG A 85 -5.50 27.47 16.48
N THR A 86 -5.25 28.75 16.78
CA THR A 86 -4.12 29.24 17.58
C THR A 86 -4.03 28.57 18.95
N ARG A 87 -5.17 28.26 19.59
CA ARG A 87 -5.18 27.63 20.92
C ARG A 87 -4.68 26.18 20.90
N GLY A 88 -4.89 25.48 19.78
CA GLY A 88 -4.33 24.15 19.56
C GLY A 88 -2.82 24.17 19.39
N GLU A 89 -2.34 25.14 18.63
CA GLU A 89 -0.92 25.37 18.36
C GLU A 89 -0.17 25.75 19.65
N GLU A 90 -0.71 26.71 20.42
CA GLU A 90 -0.16 27.10 21.74
C GLU A 90 -0.09 25.92 22.71
N LEU A 91 -1.15 25.10 22.77
CA LEU A 91 -1.17 23.91 23.60
C LEU A 91 -0.12 22.88 23.17
N ALA A 92 0.04 22.67 21.86
CA ALA A 92 1.04 21.77 21.32
C ALA A 92 2.47 22.25 21.66
N VAL A 93 2.75 23.54 21.51
CA VAL A 93 4.06 24.13 21.86
C VAL A 93 4.35 23.94 23.36
N ALA A 94 3.43 24.33 24.23
CA ALA A 94 3.62 24.19 25.68
C ALA A 94 3.76 22.73 26.13
N ALA A 95 3.05 21.79 25.47
CA ALA A 95 3.20 20.36 25.73
C ALA A 95 4.57 19.83 25.28
N LEU A 96 5.06 20.27 24.12
CA LEU A 96 6.37 19.88 23.60
C LEU A 96 7.52 20.33 24.50
N GLU A 97 7.47 21.57 25.00
CA GLU A 97 8.49 22.09 25.93
C GLU A 97 8.61 21.19 27.17
N ARG A 98 7.47 20.85 27.79
CA ARG A 98 7.44 19.95 28.96
C ARG A 98 7.88 18.53 28.66
N LEU A 99 7.55 18.02 27.48
CA LEU A 99 7.96 16.67 27.08
C LEU A 99 9.47 16.60 26.86
N ARG A 100 10.09 17.64 26.28
CA ARG A 100 11.54 17.71 26.08
C ARG A 100 12.33 17.74 27.39
N GLU A 101 11.74 18.24 28.47
CA GLU A 101 12.37 18.24 29.81
C GLU A 101 12.30 16.87 30.51
N ALA A 102 11.52 15.91 30.00
CA ALA A 102 11.32 14.63 30.66
C ALA A 102 12.56 13.70 30.50
N PRO A 103 13.04 13.02 31.57
CA PRO A 103 14.30 12.25 31.55
C PRO A 103 14.38 11.06 30.59
N ARG A 104 13.26 10.67 29.95
CA ARG A 104 13.16 9.53 29.03
C ARG A 104 12.77 9.93 27.61
N VAL A 105 12.61 11.22 27.34
CA VAL A 105 12.27 11.73 26.01
C VAL A 105 13.55 12.15 25.32
N VAL A 106 13.88 11.49 24.20
CA VAL A 106 15.07 11.79 23.40
C VAL A 106 14.81 12.97 22.46
N ALA A 107 13.63 12.99 21.83
CA ALA A 107 13.19 14.06 20.95
C ALA A 107 11.66 14.12 20.97
N ALA A 108 11.12 15.32 20.72
CA ALA A 108 9.67 15.54 20.62
C ALA A 108 9.38 16.64 19.58
N GLY A 109 8.37 16.39 18.76
CA GLY A 109 7.85 17.35 17.81
C GLY A 109 6.36 17.12 17.52
N ALA A 110 5.74 18.14 16.94
CA ALA A 110 4.37 18.12 16.49
C ALA A 110 4.29 18.37 14.98
N GLY A 111 3.21 17.91 14.39
CA GLY A 111 2.87 18.20 13.00
C GLY A 111 1.36 18.16 12.80
N ASN A 112 0.90 18.71 11.69
CA ASN A 112 -0.52 18.63 11.31
C ASN A 112 -0.92 17.29 10.65
N MET A 113 0.05 16.39 10.48
CA MET A 113 -0.13 15.05 9.94
C MET A 113 0.53 14.05 10.89
N THR A 114 -0.17 12.96 11.20
CA THR A 114 0.43 11.80 11.84
C THR A 114 0.93 10.82 10.75
N PRO A 115 2.07 10.13 10.92
CA PRO A 115 2.62 9.23 9.90
C PRO A 115 1.68 8.10 9.46
N HIS A 116 0.68 7.77 10.30
CA HIS A 116 -0.37 6.80 10.03
C HIS A 116 -1.77 7.43 9.93
N GLY A 117 -1.84 8.75 9.91
CA GLY A 117 -3.09 9.52 9.97
C GLY A 117 -3.88 9.50 8.67
N SER A 118 -5.19 9.62 8.78
CA SER A 118 -6.12 9.74 7.65
C SER A 118 -6.15 11.14 7.01
N ARG A 119 -5.50 12.13 7.64
CA ARG A 119 -5.44 13.51 7.14
C ARG A 119 -4.23 13.71 6.25
N LEU A 120 -4.51 13.87 4.96
CA LEU A 120 -3.53 14.26 3.96
C LEU A 120 -3.83 15.70 3.52
N TYR A 121 -2.82 16.55 3.53
CA TYR A 121 -2.90 17.90 2.97
C TYR A 121 -2.19 17.91 1.63
N SER A 122 -2.86 18.43 0.60
CA SER A 122 -2.31 18.56 -0.74
C SER A 122 -2.41 20.00 -1.20
N SER A 123 -1.37 20.50 -1.84
CA SER A 123 -1.40 21.78 -2.55
C SER A 123 -0.73 21.66 -3.91
N GLY A 124 -1.14 22.54 -4.81
CA GLY A 124 -0.47 22.72 -6.09
C GLY A 124 0.78 23.57 -5.91
N PHE A 125 1.89 23.13 -6.48
CA PHE A 125 3.15 23.86 -6.55
C PHE A 125 3.53 24.02 -8.01
N ARG A 126 3.99 25.21 -8.40
CA ARG A 126 4.52 25.43 -9.74
C ARG A 126 5.92 24.84 -9.82
N LEU A 127 6.20 24.06 -10.86
CA LEU A 127 7.57 23.67 -11.17
C LEU A 127 8.25 24.79 -11.97
N PRO A 128 9.29 25.44 -11.43
CA PRO A 128 10.06 26.43 -12.16
C PRO A 128 10.61 25.83 -13.46
N GLY A 129 10.47 26.57 -14.55
CA GLY A 129 10.99 26.17 -15.86
C GLY A 129 10.20 25.07 -16.60
N MET A 130 9.14 24.50 -16.00
CA MET A 130 8.28 23.54 -16.69
C MET A 130 6.95 24.17 -17.10
N THR A 131 6.64 24.07 -18.38
CA THR A 131 5.34 24.48 -18.94
C THR A 131 4.71 23.35 -19.73
N ARG A 132 3.37 23.32 -19.74
CA ARG A 132 2.58 22.44 -20.60
C ARG A 132 1.58 23.30 -21.35
N ASP A 133 1.63 23.22 -22.68
CA ASP A 133 0.75 24.00 -23.56
C ASP A 133 0.85 25.53 -23.35
N GLY A 134 2.03 26.01 -22.95
CA GLY A 134 2.30 27.44 -22.68
C GLY A 134 1.98 27.88 -21.25
N GLU A 135 1.34 27.04 -20.45
CA GLU A 135 0.99 27.34 -19.06
C GLU A 135 2.00 26.73 -18.06
N PRO A 136 2.26 27.38 -16.91
CA PRO A 136 3.10 26.82 -15.87
C PRO A 136 2.58 25.45 -15.41
N LEU A 137 3.47 24.45 -15.41
CA LEU A 137 3.11 23.12 -14.93
C LEU A 137 2.94 23.17 -13.40
N VAL A 138 1.72 22.89 -12.94
CA VAL A 138 1.39 22.76 -11.52
C VAL A 138 1.39 21.29 -11.15
N ALA A 139 2.26 20.88 -10.24
CA ALA A 139 2.20 19.56 -9.63
C ALA A 139 1.47 19.64 -8.29
N THR A 140 0.70 18.60 -8.01
CA THR A 140 0.09 18.44 -6.68
C THR A 140 1.02 17.60 -5.82
N ALA A 141 1.45 18.14 -4.69
CA ALA A 141 2.22 17.40 -3.71
C ALA A 141 1.50 17.37 -2.36
N LEU A 142 1.68 16.26 -1.65
CA LEU A 142 1.30 16.17 -0.26
C LEU A 142 2.31 16.95 0.58
N HIS A 143 1.82 17.80 1.47
CA HIS A 143 2.65 18.60 2.37
C HIS A 143 2.17 18.44 3.80
N SER A 144 3.06 18.72 4.74
CA SER A 144 2.74 18.81 6.16
C SER A 144 3.59 19.89 6.79
N VAL A 145 3.01 20.52 7.82
CA VAL A 145 3.71 21.50 8.65
C VAL A 145 4.14 20.75 9.89
N ILE A 146 5.44 20.78 10.16
CA ILE A 146 6.08 20.05 11.25
C ILE A 146 7.01 20.99 12.01
N THR A 147 7.14 20.75 13.32
CA THR A 147 8.19 21.39 14.13
C THR A 147 9.55 20.74 13.86
N PRO A 148 10.68 21.44 14.08
CA PRO A 148 12.03 20.88 13.92
C PRO A 148 12.24 19.51 14.58
N GLY A 149 11.82 19.34 15.84
CA GLY A 149 11.97 18.08 16.58
C GLY A 149 11.11 16.91 16.09
N PHE A 150 10.24 17.11 15.09
CA PHE A 150 9.35 16.06 14.58
C PHE A 150 10.13 14.98 13.81
N VAL A 151 11.06 15.39 12.95
CA VAL A 151 11.91 14.46 12.17
C VAL A 151 12.93 13.74 13.05
N GLU A 152 13.41 14.40 14.11
CA GLU A 152 14.28 13.80 15.11
C GLU A 152 13.52 12.74 15.94
N ALA A 153 12.29 13.06 16.37
CA ALA A 153 11.44 12.13 17.10
C ALA A 153 11.09 10.88 16.29
N LEU A 154 10.95 11.02 14.97
CA LEU A 154 10.72 9.90 14.03
C LEU A 154 12.00 9.21 13.55
N ASN A 155 13.17 9.70 13.97
CA ASN A 155 14.47 9.17 13.55
C ASN A 155 14.60 9.10 12.01
N VAL A 156 14.11 10.13 11.32
CA VAL A 156 14.17 10.20 9.85
C VAL A 156 15.62 10.36 9.43
N ARG A 157 16.06 9.55 8.46
CA ARG A 157 17.43 9.64 7.94
C ARG A 157 17.56 10.76 6.92
N LEU A 158 18.50 11.68 7.15
CA LEU A 158 18.87 12.72 6.18
C LEU A 158 19.77 12.14 5.08
N VAL A 159 19.37 12.30 3.82
CA VAL A 159 20.19 11.88 2.66
C VAL A 159 21.09 13.01 2.17
N ALA A 160 20.59 14.25 2.18
CA ALA A 160 21.33 15.45 1.78
C ALA A 160 20.73 16.70 2.44
N GLY A 161 21.54 17.76 2.59
CA GLY A 161 21.10 19.05 3.12
C GLY A 161 21.19 19.14 4.65
N ARG A 162 20.16 19.72 5.29
CA ARG A 162 20.04 19.89 6.74
C ARG A 162 18.58 19.76 7.17
N PHE A 163 18.36 19.40 8.43
CA PHE A 163 17.02 19.44 9.02
C PHE A 163 16.54 20.87 9.24
N LEU A 164 15.23 21.00 9.49
CA LEU A 164 14.61 22.25 9.90
C LEU A 164 15.19 22.70 11.24
N THR A 165 15.49 23.99 11.35
CA THR A 165 15.95 24.65 12.59
C THR A 165 14.96 25.74 12.97
N GLU A 166 14.92 26.14 14.24
CA GLU A 166 14.07 27.25 14.73
C GLU A 166 14.56 28.64 14.27
N ASP A 167 15.44 28.68 13.25
CA ASP A 167 16.07 29.89 12.74
C ASP A 167 15.02 30.78 12.05
N THR A 168 14.47 31.70 12.82
CA THR A 168 13.47 32.69 12.39
C THR A 168 14.08 33.84 11.57
N THR A 169 15.40 33.81 11.34
CA THR A 169 16.12 34.89 10.66
C THR A 169 16.07 34.76 9.13
N SER A 170 15.71 33.59 8.58
CA SER A 170 15.61 33.43 7.12
C SER A 170 14.21 33.79 6.61
N PRO A 171 14.07 34.69 5.62
CA PRO A 171 12.78 35.01 5.00
C PRO A 171 12.21 33.86 4.16
N SER A 172 13.00 32.82 3.90
CA SER A 172 12.63 31.63 3.14
C SER A 172 12.10 30.52 4.05
N ILE A 173 10.92 29.97 3.75
CA ILE A 173 10.40 28.77 4.43
C ILE A 173 11.27 27.57 4.01
N ALA A 174 12.00 26.97 4.95
CA ALA A 174 12.74 25.75 4.68
C ALA A 174 11.76 24.58 4.53
N MET A 175 11.91 23.79 3.46
CA MET A 175 11.03 22.66 3.16
C MET A 175 11.82 21.35 3.11
N LEU A 176 11.31 20.33 3.79
CA LEU A 176 11.87 18.98 3.70
C LEU A 176 11.15 18.22 2.59
N VAL A 177 11.92 17.64 1.67
CA VAL A 177 11.40 16.93 0.49
C VAL A 177 11.87 15.48 0.53
N ASN A 178 10.98 14.54 0.20
CA ASN A 178 11.38 13.14 0.14
C ASN A 178 12.28 12.86 -1.08
N GLU A 179 13.05 11.78 -1.03
CA GLU A 179 14.05 11.44 -2.06
C GLU A 179 13.43 11.33 -3.47
N ARG A 180 12.22 10.78 -3.58
CA ARG A 180 11.56 10.63 -4.88
C ARG A 180 11.10 11.95 -5.47
N ALA A 181 10.53 12.84 -4.66
CA ALA A 181 10.15 14.17 -5.12
C ALA A 181 11.39 15.00 -5.46
N ALA A 182 12.48 14.86 -4.69
CA ALA A 182 13.75 15.52 -5.00
C ALA A 182 14.37 15.04 -6.33
N ALA A 183 14.16 13.78 -6.72
CA ALA A 183 14.62 13.26 -8.01
C ALA A 183 13.82 13.78 -9.21
N ILE A 184 12.57 14.21 -9.00
CA ILE A 184 11.66 14.70 -10.04
C ILE A 184 11.70 16.23 -10.13
N ALA A 185 11.96 16.90 -9.01
CA ALA A 185 12.06 18.33 -8.94
C ALA A 185 13.44 18.81 -9.44
N PRO A 186 13.52 19.83 -10.32
CA PRO A 186 14.79 20.47 -10.63
C PRO A 186 15.39 21.07 -9.36
N ALA A 187 16.73 21.04 -9.24
CA ALA A 187 17.47 21.41 -8.02
C ALA A 187 17.14 22.80 -7.44
N GLU A 188 16.54 23.70 -8.25
CA GLU A 188 16.05 25.03 -7.84
C GLU A 188 14.75 25.02 -6.99
N VAL A 189 13.98 23.92 -6.99
CA VAL A 189 12.73 23.82 -6.21
C VAL A 189 12.98 23.67 -4.71
N LEU A 190 14.20 23.28 -4.31
CA LEU A 190 14.54 23.01 -2.91
C LEU A 190 14.57 24.27 -2.02
N VAL A 191 14.40 25.47 -2.57
CA VAL A 191 14.56 26.74 -1.83
C VAL A 191 13.44 27.77 -2.10
N SER A 192 12.51 27.52 -3.02
CA SER A 192 11.61 28.59 -3.49
C SER A 192 10.19 28.51 -2.93
N GLU A 193 9.90 29.49 -2.06
CA GLU A 193 8.63 30.10 -1.61
C GLU A 193 7.53 29.24 -0.95
#